data_AF-A0A916QME4-F1
#
_entry.id   AF-A0A916QME4-F1
#
_cell.length_a   1.000
_cell.length_b   1.000
_cell.length_c   1.000
_cell.angle_alpha   90.00
_cell.angle_beta   90.00
_cell.angle_gamma   90.00
#
_symmetry.space_group_name_H-M   'P 1'
#
loop_
_entity.id
_entity.type
_entity.pdbx_description
1 polymer ?
#
loop_
_entity_poly.entity_id
_entity_poly.type
_entity_poly.pdbx_seq_one_letter_code
_entity_poly.pdbx_strand_id
1 'polypeptide(L)'
;MVIKPQLNQDNVLGIDHGVNNWLSCVSNVGTSLIVDGKHLKSMNRWYNKQISTIKENKSQGFWSNKLAAITEIRNRQIRDGINKAARIVINHCLKILLVKLYLVGIKVRKIK
;
A
#
# COMPACT_ATOMS: atom_id res chain seq x y z
N MET A 1 -9.15 -22.87 -21.80
CA MET A 1 -8.96 -21.59 -22.52
C MET A 1 -8.85 -20.47 -21.49
N VAL A 2 -7.79 -19.67 -21.53
CA VAL A 2 -7.72 -18.44 -20.73
C VAL A 2 -8.44 -17.35 -21.54
N ILE A 3 -9.63 -16.96 -21.11
CA ILE A 3 -10.40 -15.87 -21.73
C ILE A 3 -9.68 -14.57 -21.37
N LYS A 4 -9.10 -13.89 -22.35
CA LYS A 4 -8.52 -12.55 -22.15
C LYS A 4 -9.67 -11.53 -22.16
N PRO A 5 -9.84 -10.73 -21.11
CA PRO A 5 -10.89 -9.71 -21.09
C PRO A 5 -10.65 -8.69 -22.21
N GLN A 6 -11.70 -8.30 -22.92
CA GLN A 6 -11.64 -7.30 -23.97
C GLN A 6 -11.56 -5.92 -23.31
N LEU A 7 -10.37 -5.34 -23.37
CA LEU A 7 -9.93 -4.17 -22.62
C LEU A 7 -10.19 -2.88 -23.43
N ASN A 8 -10.85 -1.86 -22.84
CA ASN A 8 -11.13 -0.58 -23.51
C ASN A 8 -10.06 0.47 -23.21
N GLN A 9 -9.32 0.87 -24.26
CA GLN A 9 -8.17 1.79 -24.19
C GLN A 9 -8.51 3.22 -23.75
N ASP A 10 -9.79 3.59 -23.78
CA ASP A 10 -10.30 4.88 -23.33
C ASP A 10 -10.61 4.88 -21.83
N ASN A 11 -10.71 3.70 -21.20
CA ASN A 11 -10.99 3.61 -19.79
C ASN A 11 -9.69 3.74 -18.97
N VAL A 12 -9.71 4.70 -18.04
CA VAL A 12 -8.56 5.14 -17.26
C VAL A 12 -8.86 5.03 -15.77
N LEU A 13 -7.88 4.56 -14.99
CA LEU A 13 -7.88 4.62 -13.53
C LEU A 13 -6.78 5.56 -13.02
N GLY A 14 -7.18 6.64 -12.35
CA GLY A 14 -6.29 7.45 -11.52
C GLY A 14 -6.14 6.80 -10.15
N ILE A 15 -4.91 6.66 -9.67
CA ILE A 15 -4.60 6.13 -8.33
C ILE A 15 -3.81 7.19 -7.56
N ASP A 16 -4.34 7.59 -6.41
CA ASP A 16 -3.67 8.41 -5.42
C ASP A 16 -3.33 7.55 -4.19
N HIS A 17 -2.08 7.64 -3.73
CA HIS A 17 -1.61 6.84 -2.59
C HIS A 17 -1.55 7.69 -1.33
N GLY A 18 -2.05 7.14 -0.23
CA GLY A 18 -2.12 7.83 1.05
C GLY A 18 -1.79 6.93 2.24
N VAL A 19 -2.02 7.45 3.45
CA VAL A 19 -1.73 6.73 4.70
C VAL A 19 -2.99 6.12 5.32
N ASN A 20 -4.08 6.89 5.42
CA ASN A 20 -5.35 6.40 5.95
C ASN A 20 -6.17 5.70 4.87
N ASN A 21 -6.31 6.35 3.71
CA ASN A 21 -6.76 5.72 2.48
C ASN A 21 -5.48 5.34 1.75
N TRP A 22 -5.10 4.07 1.84
CA TRP A 22 -3.83 3.63 1.29
C TRP A 22 -3.78 3.83 -0.23
N LEU A 23 -4.88 3.50 -0.90
CA LEU A 23 -5.10 3.82 -2.30
C LEU A 23 -6.49 4.41 -2.46
N SER A 24 -6.57 5.54 -3.13
CA SER A 24 -7.81 6.15 -3.60
C SER A 24 -7.80 6.07 -5.12
N CYS A 25 -8.67 5.26 -5.69
CA CYS A 25 -8.72 5.01 -7.12
C CYS A 25 -10.01 5.62 -7.68
N VAL A 26 -9.91 6.41 -8.75
CA VAL A 26 -11.06 7.02 -9.43
C VAL A 26 -10.91 6.77 -10.93
N SER A 27 -11.99 6.32 -11.56
CA SER A 27 -12.02 6.06 -13.01
C SER A 27 -12.81 7.13 -13.76
N ASN A 28 -12.50 7.30 -15.03
CA ASN A 28 -13.26 8.19 -15.93
C ASN A 28 -14.67 7.66 -16.25
N VAL A 29 -14.94 6.38 -15.99
CA VAL A 29 -16.27 5.76 -16.14
C VAL A 29 -17.15 5.87 -14.88
N GLY A 30 -16.76 6.71 -13.92
CA GLY A 30 -17.58 7.04 -12.75
C GLY A 30 -17.47 6.05 -11.57
N THR A 31 -16.53 5.12 -11.58
CA THR A 31 -16.28 4.23 -10.43
C THR A 31 -15.17 4.77 -9.53
N SER A 32 -15.32 4.54 -8.22
CA SER A 32 -14.33 4.86 -7.19
C SER A 32 -14.07 3.66 -6.28
N LEU A 33 -12.83 3.48 -5.86
CA LEU A 33 -12.39 2.44 -4.93
C LEU A 33 -11.45 3.05 -3.90
N ILE A 34 -11.68 2.76 -2.62
CA ILE A 34 -10.76 3.12 -1.53
C ILE A 34 -10.24 1.84 -0.89
N VAL A 35 -8.92 1.71 -0.81
CA VAL A 35 -8.25 0.66 -0.05
C VAL A 35 -7.86 1.23 1.31
N ASP A 36 -8.43 0.69 2.39
CA ASP A 36 -8.13 1.15 3.75
C ASP A 36 -6.67 0.84 4.14
N GLY A 37 -5.97 1.86 4.64
CA GLY A 37 -4.60 1.78 5.15
C GLY A 37 -4.51 1.76 6.67
N LYS A 38 -5.62 1.97 7.40
CA LYS A 38 -5.62 2.09 8.87
C LYS A 38 -5.06 0.85 9.56
N HIS A 39 -5.34 -0.33 9.02
CA HIS A 39 -4.82 -1.59 9.56
C HIS A 39 -3.28 -1.64 9.49
N LEU A 40 -2.69 -1.39 8.32
CA LEU A 40 -1.22 -1.34 8.15
C LEU A 40 -0.59 -0.22 8.98
N LYS A 41 -1.24 0.95 9.06
CA LYS A 41 -0.82 2.04 9.93
C LYS A 41 -0.77 1.60 11.40
N SER A 42 -1.76 0.84 11.87
CA SER A 42 -1.79 0.32 13.24
C SER A 42 -0.63 -0.65 13.51
N MET A 43 -0.39 -1.59 12.60
CA MET A 43 0.75 -2.52 12.71
C MET A 43 2.09 -1.78 12.69
N ASN A 44 2.24 -0.76 11.85
CA ASN A 44 3.45 0.06 11.81
C ASN A 44 3.65 0.87 13.10
N ARG A 45 2.57 1.38 13.72
CA ARG A 45 2.65 2.02 15.05
C ARG A 45 3.10 1.04 16.13
N TRP A 46 2.54 -0.17 16.15
CA TRP A 46 2.95 -1.20 17.10
C TRP A 46 4.44 -1.55 16.93
N TYR A 47 4.90 -1.74 15.69
CA TYR A 47 6.31 -1.98 15.37
C TYR A 47 7.19 -0.85 15.91
N ASN A 48 6.87 0.41 15.61
CA ASN A 48 7.64 1.56 16.09
C ASN A 48 7.73 1.61 17.63
N LYS A 49 6.63 1.27 18.32
CA LYS A 49 6.62 1.17 19.79
C LYS A 49 7.57 0.07 20.28
N GLN A 50 7.54 -1.12 19.67
CA GLN A 50 8.44 -2.21 20.04
C GLN A 50 9.91 -1.87 19.81
N ILE A 51 10.23 -1.28 18.65
CA ILE A 51 11.61 -0.87 18.34
C ILE A 51 12.10 0.18 19.34
N SER A 52 11.27 1.16 19.69
CA SER A 52 11.61 2.19 20.68
C SER A 52 11.99 1.57 22.03
N THR A 53 11.20 0.63 22.53
CA THR A 53 11.48 -0.06 23.80
C THR A 53 12.73 -0.94 23.72
N ILE A 54 12.93 -1.67 22.61
CA ILE A 54 14.10 -2.56 22.47
C ILE A 54 15.41 -1.78 22.33
N LYS A 55 15.37 -0.62 21.67
CA LYS A 55 16.52 0.26 21.45
C LYS A 55 16.75 1.25 22.59
N GLU A 56 15.90 1.26 23.61
CA GLU A 56 16.04 2.13 24.77
C GLU A 56 17.39 1.89 25.47
N ASN A 57 18.15 2.96 25.70
CA ASN A 57 19.50 2.91 26.27
C ASN A 57 20.50 2.04 25.49
N LYS A 58 20.28 1.85 24.18
CA LYS A 58 21.21 1.14 23.30
C LYS A 58 21.91 2.10 22.34
N SER A 59 23.05 1.67 21.81
CA SER A 59 23.75 2.42 20.76
C SER A 59 22.90 2.49 19.48
N GLN A 60 23.14 3.51 18.65
CA GLN A 60 22.39 3.72 17.39
C GLN A 60 22.43 2.51 16.44
N GLY A 61 23.52 1.75 16.44
CA GLY A 61 23.69 0.54 15.64
C GLY A 61 23.19 -0.76 16.29
N PHE A 62 22.51 -0.69 17.43
CA PHE A 62 22.10 -1.89 18.17
C PHE A 62 21.20 -2.81 17.35
N TRP A 63 21.63 -4.07 17.29
CA TRP A 63 20.94 -5.16 16.62
C TRP A 63 20.82 -6.37 17.56
N SER A 64 19.72 -7.10 17.45
CA SER A 64 19.49 -8.32 18.23
C SER A 64 18.57 -9.28 17.50
N ASN A 65 18.60 -10.56 17.87
CA ASN A 65 17.69 -11.58 17.31
C ASN A 65 16.22 -11.21 17.54
N LYS A 66 15.89 -10.58 18.67
CA LYS A 66 14.54 -10.07 18.95
C LYS A 66 14.14 -8.97 17.97
N LEU A 67 15.05 -8.03 17.69
CA LEU A 67 14.83 -6.96 16.71
C LEU A 67 14.60 -7.56 15.32
N ALA A 68 15.46 -8.50 14.92
CA ALA A 68 15.37 -9.18 13.62
C ALA A 68 14.02 -9.90 13.46
N ALA A 69 13.56 -10.63 14.48
CA ALA A 69 12.28 -11.34 14.45
C ALA A 69 11.09 -10.38 14.28
N ILE A 70 11.05 -9.28 15.02
CA ILE A 70 9.98 -8.26 14.93
C ILE A 70 9.99 -7.55 13.58
N THR A 71 11.18 -7.23 13.06
CA THR A 71 11.34 -6.64 11.73
C THR A 71 10.88 -7.61 10.63
N GLU A 72 11.20 -8.89 10.74
CA GLU A 72 10.75 -9.92 9.80
C GLU A 72 9.22 -10.07 9.79
N ILE A 73 8.58 -10.10 10.97
CA ILE A 73 7.11 -10.12 11.09
C ILE A 73 6.50 -8.90 10.40
N ARG A 74 7.03 -7.70 10.69
CA ARG A 74 6.57 -6.47 10.05
C ARG A 74 6.72 -6.52 8.53
N ASN A 75 7.85 -7.02 8.03
CA ASN A 75 8.09 -7.11 6.58
C ASN A 75 7.11 -8.07 5.89
N ARG A 76 6.78 -9.20 6.51
CA ARG A 76 5.76 -10.13 6.01
C ARG A 76 4.38 -9.50 5.98
N GLN A 77 3.99 -8.81 7.06
CA GLN A 77 2.69 -8.11 7.14
C GLN A 77 2.55 -7.02 6.08
N ILE A 78 3.59 -6.21 5.86
CA ILE A 78 3.59 -5.17 4.82
C ILE A 78 3.49 -5.80 3.43
N ARG A 79 4.26 -6.87 3.16
CA ARG A 79 4.21 -7.58 1.86
C ARG A 79 2.83 -8.16 1.58
N ASP A 80 2.21 -8.80 2.58
CA ASP A 80 0.86 -9.33 2.47
C ASP A 80 -0.16 -8.22 2.18
N GLY A 81 -0.08 -7.10 2.91
CA GLY A 81 -0.90 -5.92 2.64
C GLY A 81 -0.78 -5.45 1.19
N ILE A 82 0.45 -5.33 0.66
CA ILE A 82 0.70 -4.84 -0.70
C ILE A 82 0.08 -5.78 -1.72
N ASN A 83 0.27 -7.09 -1.54
CA ASN A 83 -0.28 -8.10 -2.43
C ASN A 83 -1.82 -8.09 -2.43
N LYS A 84 -2.44 -7.91 -1.26
CA LYS A 84 -3.91 -7.78 -1.14
C LYS A 84 -4.41 -6.51 -1.83
N ALA A 85 -3.77 -5.37 -1.60
CA ALA A 85 -4.13 -4.11 -2.26
C ALA A 85 -4.00 -4.21 -3.79
N ALA A 86 -2.89 -4.77 -4.28
CA ALA A 86 -2.68 -5.00 -5.70
C ALA A 86 -3.79 -5.90 -6.29
N ARG A 87 -4.15 -6.99 -5.59
CA ARG A 87 -5.23 -7.89 -6.05
C ARG A 87 -6.58 -7.20 -6.08
N ILE A 88 -6.90 -6.34 -5.10
CA ILE A 88 -8.13 -5.54 -5.09
C ILE A 88 -8.17 -4.61 -6.29
N VAL A 89 -7.08 -3.88 -6.57
CA VAL A 89 -6.98 -2.96 -7.71
C VAL A 89 -7.09 -3.70 -9.04
N ILE A 90 -6.39 -4.83 -9.20
CA ILE A 90 -6.46 -5.65 -10.42
C ILE A 90 -7.88 -6.16 -10.64
N ASN A 91 -8.52 -6.71 -9.61
CA ASN A 91 -9.90 -7.20 -9.72
C ASN A 91 -10.88 -6.08 -10.09
N HIS A 92 -10.68 -4.88 -9.54
CA HIS A 92 -11.46 -3.70 -9.93
C HIS A 92 -11.25 -3.33 -11.40
N CYS A 93 -9.99 -3.30 -11.86
CA CYS A 93 -9.66 -3.01 -13.26
C CYS A 93 -10.26 -4.05 -14.23
N LEU A 94 -10.20 -5.33 -13.87
CA LEU A 94 -10.75 -6.42 -14.69
C LEU A 94 -12.28 -6.35 -14.78
N LYS A 95 -12.96 -5.96 -13.70
CA LYS A 95 -14.43 -5.78 -13.69
C LYS A 95 -14.89 -4.66 -14.63
N ILE A 96 -14.05 -3.64 -14.83
CA ILE A 96 -14.39 -2.42 -15.56
C ILE A 96 -13.66 -2.34 -16.92
N LEU A 97 -12.91 -3.39 -17.28
CA LEU A 97 -12.17 -3.52 -18.54
C LEU A 97 -11.19 -2.34 -18.78
N LEU A 98 -10.49 -1.91 -17.73
CA LEU A 98 -9.58 -0.76 -17.74
C LEU A 98 -8.20 -1.10 -18.34
N VAL A 99 -7.60 -0.15 -19.06
CA VAL A 99 -6.33 -0.38 -19.79
C VAL A 99 -5.20 0.50 -19.33
N LYS A 100 -5.50 1.72 -18.87
CA LYS A 100 -4.47 2.70 -18.51
C LYS A 100 -4.58 3.09 -17.04
N LEU A 101 -3.46 2.94 -16.34
CA LEU A 101 -3.28 3.33 -14.95
C LEU A 101 -2.42 4.59 -14.91
N TYR A 102 -2.91 5.64 -14.27
CA TYR A 102 -2.12 6.84 -13.99
C TYR A 102 -1.92 6.95 -12.49
N LEU A 103 -0.66 6.92 -12.06
CA LEU A 103 -0.29 7.27 -10.70
C LEU A 103 -0.31 8.79 -10.58
N VAL A 104 -1.25 9.31 -9.81
CA VAL A 104 -1.29 10.74 -9.48
C VAL A 104 -0.44 10.91 -8.24
N GLY A 105 0.78 11.42 -8.42
CA GLY A 105 1.70 11.69 -7.33
C GLY A 105 1.41 13.03 -6.65
N ILE A 106 1.24 13.03 -5.34
CA ILE A 106 1.25 14.25 -4.52
C ILE A 106 2.65 14.87 -4.57
N LYS A 107 2.70 16.16 -4.92
CA LYS A 107 3.87 17.04 -4.84
C LYS A 107 4.31 17.14 -3.37
N VAL A 108 5.44 16.52 -3.03
CA VAL A 108 6.03 16.66 -1.68
C VAL A 108 6.45 18.12 -1.51
N ARG A 109 5.75 18.88 -0.65
CA ARG A 109 6.27 20.18 -0.19
C ARG A 109 7.58 19.89 0.54
N LYS A 110 8.71 20.32 -0.05
CA LYS A 110 9.95 20.53 0.73
C LYS A 110 9.62 21.59 1.79
N ILE A 111 9.53 21.15 3.04
CA ILE A 111 9.58 22.06 4.17
C ILE A 111 11.04 22.56 4.19
N LYS A 112 11.22 23.88 4.03
CA LYS A 112 12.49 24.56 4.26
C LYS A 112 12.75 24.64 5.76
#